data_AF-V5B6V4-F1
#
_entry.id   AF-V5B6V4-F1
#
_cell.length_a   1.000
_cell.length_b   1.000
_cell.length_c   1.000
_cell.angle_alpha   90.00
_cell.angle_beta   90.00
_cell.angle_gamma   90.00
#
_symmetry.space_group_name_H-M   'P 1'
#
loop_
_entity.id
_entity.type
_entity.pdbx_description
1 polymer ?
#
loop_
_entity_poly.entity_id
_entity_poly.type
_entity_poly.pdbx_seq_one_letter_code
_entity_poly.pdbx_strand_id
1 'polypeptide(L)'
;MLVTLPVYAKNAEKGQVNEKGVLHLWLTDNTHIVDIGSVSGEADDVAASSLLYKSGNNKEERLIALYEKKGDGATPSHSLWSVLLTAKLQWVREVLATRKEVDDRVSKLCPISSTAKDASTATACSNAIPTDGLVGFLSGNFSDNTWKDEYLGVNATVTNKEGAAEADNGVTFKGRGAWAEWPVGRQGENQLYHFANYNFTLVATVSIHGAEKWQRPFDWCACRQ
;
A
#
# COMPACT_ATOMS: atom_id res chain seq x y z
N MET A 1 -0.07 -13.98 4.73
CA MET A 1 -0.16 -13.93 6.21
C MET A 1 -1.22 -12.91 6.61
N LEU A 2 -2.07 -13.26 7.57
CA LEU A 2 -3.02 -12.35 8.20
C LEU A 2 -2.56 -12.06 9.62
N VAL A 3 -2.63 -10.80 10.04
CA VAL A 3 -2.23 -10.37 11.39
C VAL A 3 -3.28 -9.39 11.90
N THR A 4 -3.57 -9.44 13.19
CA THR A 4 -4.36 -8.40 13.86
C THR A 4 -3.46 -7.58 14.75
N LEU A 5 -3.46 -6.25 14.58
CA LEU A 5 -2.66 -5.33 15.40
C LEU A 5 -3.53 -4.14 15.82
N PRO A 6 -3.44 -3.69 17.08
CA PRO A 6 -4.08 -2.47 17.51
C PRO A 6 -3.44 -1.27 16.81
N VAL A 7 -4.28 -0.34 16.35
CA VAL A 7 -3.90 0.95 15.78
C VAL A 7 -4.34 2.03 16.75
N TYR A 8 -3.40 2.89 17.14
CA TYR A 8 -3.66 3.95 18.11
C TYR A 8 -3.89 5.28 17.40
N ALA A 9 -5.03 5.90 17.67
CA ALA A 9 -5.31 7.23 17.14
C ALA A 9 -4.44 8.27 17.87
N LYS A 10 -3.72 9.09 17.10
CA LYS A 10 -3.05 10.27 17.66
C LYS A 10 -4.06 11.41 17.77
N ASN A 11 -4.32 11.94 18.97
CA ASN A 11 -5.08 13.17 19.11
C ASN A 11 -4.18 14.36 18.76
N ALA A 12 -4.46 14.99 17.61
CA ALA A 12 -3.69 16.12 17.09
C ALA A 12 -3.65 17.34 18.05
N GLU A 13 -4.65 17.52 18.93
CA GLU A 13 -4.76 18.71 19.79
C GLU A 13 -3.94 18.66 21.09
N LYS A 14 -3.44 17.48 21.52
CA LYS A 14 -2.79 17.35 22.84
C LYS A 14 -1.45 16.65 22.85
N GLY A 15 -0.95 16.18 21.70
CA GLY A 15 0.27 15.35 21.64
C GLY A 15 0.16 14.04 22.46
N GLN A 16 -1.04 13.72 22.97
CA GLN A 16 -1.35 12.48 23.66
C GLN A 16 -1.87 11.48 22.63
N VAL A 17 -1.28 10.29 22.62
CA VAL A 17 -1.84 9.13 21.94
C VAL A 17 -3.15 8.79 22.67
N ASN A 18 -4.27 8.62 21.95
CA ASN A 18 -5.43 7.97 22.56
C ASN A 18 -4.97 6.58 22.99
N GLU A 19 -5.03 6.30 24.29
CA GLU A 19 -4.56 5.03 24.84
C GLU A 19 -5.36 3.82 24.33
N LYS A 20 -6.53 4.05 23.71
CA LYS A 20 -7.39 2.99 23.18
C LYS A 20 -6.88 2.47 21.84
N GLY A 21 -6.49 1.20 21.81
CA GLY A 21 -6.07 0.51 20.58
C GLY A 21 -7.26 -0.10 19.84
N VAL A 22 -7.57 0.42 18.66
CA VAL A 22 -8.59 -0.19 17.78
C VAL A 22 -7.93 -1.35 17.03
N LEU A 23 -8.47 -2.56 17.15
CA LEU A 23 -7.89 -3.72 16.51
C LEU A 23 -8.14 -3.68 14.99
N HIS A 24 -7.09 -3.73 14.17
CA HIS A 24 -7.19 -3.80 12.71
C HIS A 24 -6.74 -5.16 12.19
N LEU A 25 -7.28 -5.58 11.04
CA LEU A 25 -6.82 -6.75 10.29
C LEU A 25 -5.88 -6.31 9.17
N TRP A 26 -4.70 -6.89 9.13
CA TRP A 26 -3.66 -6.63 8.14
C TRP A 26 -3.41 -7.87 7.29
N LEU A 27 -3.17 -7.65 5.99
CA LEU A 27 -2.78 -8.67 5.03
C LEU A 27 -1.38 -8.38 4.49
N THR A 28 -0.50 -9.37 4.57
CA THR A 28 0.82 -9.31 3.94
C THR A 28 1.24 -10.61 3.28
N ASP A 29 1.92 -10.50 2.15
CA ASP A 29 2.59 -11.61 1.44
C ASP A 29 4.12 -11.56 1.64
N ASN A 30 4.58 -10.87 2.70
CA ASN A 30 5.99 -10.55 3.00
C ASN A 30 6.60 -9.42 2.16
N THR A 31 5.89 -8.96 1.12
CA THR A 31 6.34 -7.85 0.25
C THR A 31 5.39 -6.67 0.37
N HIS A 32 4.11 -6.91 0.11
CA HIS A 32 3.03 -5.95 0.22
C HIS A 32 2.37 -6.04 1.59
N ILE A 33 1.95 -4.90 2.13
CA ILE A 33 1.19 -4.81 3.38
C ILE A 33 -0.02 -3.92 3.13
N VAL A 34 -1.21 -4.40 3.51
CA VAL A 34 -2.47 -3.66 3.35
C VAL A 34 -3.27 -3.77 4.63
N ASP A 35 -3.81 -2.63 5.07
CA ASP A 35 -4.82 -2.56 6.12
C ASP A 35 -6.19 -2.93 5.55
N ILE A 36 -6.75 -4.04 6.00
CA ILE A 36 -8.12 -4.47 5.66
C ILE A 36 -9.15 -3.73 6.54
N GLY A 37 -8.69 -3.04 7.59
CA GLY A 37 -9.46 -2.13 8.44
C GLY A 37 -9.80 -2.70 9.82
N SER A 38 -10.61 -1.95 10.56
CA SER A 38 -11.01 -2.24 11.95
C SER A 38 -11.85 -3.51 12.12
N VAL A 39 -11.48 -4.32 13.11
CA VAL A 39 -12.09 -5.58 13.56
C VAL A 39 -12.89 -5.39 14.85
N SER A 40 -12.39 -4.58 15.77
CA SER A 40 -13.08 -4.21 17.01
C SER A 40 -13.98 -3.00 16.80
N GLY A 41 -14.86 -2.72 17.76
CA GLY A 41 -15.58 -1.45 17.80
C GLY A 41 -14.65 -0.28 18.08
N GLU A 42 -15.02 0.93 17.64
CA GLU A 42 -14.24 2.15 17.84
C GLU A 42 -14.03 2.53 19.32
N ALA A 43 -14.98 2.15 20.17
CA ALA A 43 -14.91 2.42 21.62
C ALA A 43 -14.09 1.36 22.39
N ASP A 44 -13.76 0.25 21.73
CA ASP A 44 -13.07 -0.87 22.35
C ASP A 44 -11.58 -0.58 22.49
N ASP A 45 -11.02 -0.92 23.65
CA ASP A 45 -9.59 -0.88 23.91
C ASP A 45 -9.06 -2.32 23.91
N VAL A 46 -8.31 -2.69 22.87
CA VAL A 46 -7.88 -4.06 22.62
C VAL A 46 -6.37 -4.20 22.80
N ALA A 47 -5.97 -4.97 23.81
CA ALA A 47 -4.56 -5.27 24.09
C ALA A 47 -4.09 -6.63 23.51
N ALA A 48 -4.99 -7.60 23.40
CA ALA A 48 -4.67 -8.95 22.94
C ALA A 48 -5.76 -9.51 22.02
N SER A 49 -5.32 -10.29 21.03
CA SER A 49 -6.21 -10.95 20.08
C SER A 49 -5.62 -12.26 19.57
N SER A 50 -6.50 -13.09 19.00
CA SER A 50 -6.17 -14.30 18.29
C SER A 50 -7.04 -14.39 17.04
N LEU A 51 -6.43 -14.79 15.93
CA LEU A 51 -7.11 -14.94 14.65
C LEU A 51 -7.16 -16.42 14.28
N LEU A 52 -8.36 -16.93 13.98
CA LEU A 52 -8.58 -18.29 13.54
C LEU A 52 -9.13 -18.28 12.11
N TYR A 53 -8.37 -18.89 11.21
CA TYR A 53 -8.84 -19.25 9.89
C TYR A 53 -9.25 -20.72 9.87
N LYS A 54 -10.51 -20.98 9.54
CA LYS A 54 -11.05 -22.33 9.38
C LYS A 54 -11.41 -22.54 7.92
N SER A 55 -10.83 -23.54 7.29
CA SER A 55 -11.22 -24.02 5.96
C SER A 55 -11.69 -25.47 6.10
N GLY A 56 -12.92 -25.76 5.68
CA GLY A 56 -13.52 -27.10 5.73
C GLY A 56 -13.75 -27.70 4.35
N ASN A 57 -13.98 -29.01 4.29
CA ASN A 57 -14.15 -29.78 3.05
C ASN A 57 -15.28 -29.29 2.12
N ASN A 58 -16.25 -28.52 2.64
CA ASN A 58 -17.40 -28.00 1.89
C ASN A 58 -17.18 -26.58 1.32
N LYS A 59 -15.93 -26.11 1.16
CA LYS A 59 -15.58 -24.73 0.74
C LYS A 59 -16.09 -23.63 1.69
N GLU A 60 -16.49 -23.99 2.90
CA GLU A 60 -16.85 -23.04 3.94
C GLU A 60 -15.57 -22.55 4.63
N GLU A 61 -15.06 -21.42 4.13
CA GLU A 61 -13.96 -20.71 4.75
C GLU A 61 -14.51 -19.65 5.70
N ARG A 62 -13.99 -19.61 6.92
CA ARG A 62 -14.39 -18.67 7.96
C ARG A 62 -13.16 -18.06 8.59
N LEU A 63 -13.20 -16.75 8.76
CA LEU A 63 -12.21 -16.00 9.52
C LEU A 63 -12.87 -15.48 10.79
N ILE A 64 -12.31 -15.84 11.95
CA ILE A 64 -12.85 -15.44 13.25
C ILE A 64 -11.74 -14.72 14.01
N ALA A 65 -12.06 -13.55 14.54
CA ALA A 65 -11.21 -12.87 15.51
C ALA A 65 -11.78 -13.08 16.91
N LEU A 66 -10.92 -13.47 17.85
CA LEU A 66 -11.17 -13.44 19.28
C LEU A 66 -10.29 -12.35 19.87
N TYR A 67 -10.85 -11.43 20.65
CA TYR A 67 -10.06 -10.35 21.24
C TYR A 67 -10.54 -9.99 22.64
N GLU A 68 -9.63 -9.44 23.44
CA GLU A 68 -9.97 -8.90 24.74
C GLU A 68 -10.62 -7.52 24.60
N LYS A 69 -11.73 -7.35 25.31
CA LYS A 69 -12.39 -6.07 25.48
C LYS A 69 -12.34 -5.68 26.95
N LYS A 70 -11.69 -4.56 27.22
CA LYS A 70 -11.62 -3.95 28.54
C LYS A 70 -12.97 -3.28 28.87
N GLY A 71 -13.50 -3.56 30.06
CA GLY A 71 -14.71 -2.91 30.56
C GLY A 71 -14.44 -1.50 31.08
N ASP A 72 -15.42 -0.61 30.95
CA ASP A 72 -15.37 0.76 31.46
C ASP A 72 -15.72 0.76 32.96
N GLY A 73 -14.71 0.66 33.83
CA GLY A 73 -14.91 0.65 35.29
C GLY A 73 -13.63 0.92 36.09
N ALA A 74 -13.77 1.29 37.37
CA ALA A 74 -12.66 1.61 38.28
C ALA A 74 -11.68 0.44 38.47
N THR A 75 -12.16 -0.79 38.33
CA THR A 75 -11.37 -2.01 38.16
C THR A 75 -11.70 -2.59 36.78
N PRO A 76 -10.83 -2.43 35.78
CA PRO A 76 -11.13 -2.91 34.43
C PRO A 76 -11.22 -4.44 34.43
N SER A 77 -12.40 -4.97 34.10
CA SER A 77 -12.60 -6.39 33.83
C SER A 77 -12.29 -6.67 32.36
N HIS A 78 -11.57 -7.75 32.08
CA HIS A 78 -11.30 -8.21 30.71
C HIS A 78 -12.35 -9.23 30.30
N SER A 79 -13.04 -8.97 29.19
CA SER A 79 -13.99 -9.91 28.59
C SER A 79 -13.48 -10.37 27.22
N LEU A 80 -13.78 -11.60 26.82
CA LEU A 80 -13.42 -12.10 25.49
C LEU A 80 -14.58 -11.93 24.53
N TRP A 81 -14.31 -11.28 23.39
CA TRP A 81 -15.26 -11.04 22.32
C TRP A 81 -14.87 -11.83 21.07
N SER A 82 -15.84 -12.46 20.43
CA SER A 82 -15.64 -13.18 19.17
C SER A 82 -16.43 -12.54 18.04
N VAL A 83 -15.80 -12.37 16.89
CA VAL A 83 -16.40 -11.75 15.70
C VAL A 83 -16.08 -12.60 14.47
N LEU A 84 -17.13 -12.91 13.70
CA LEU A 84 -16.99 -13.55 12.39
C LEU A 84 -16.72 -12.48 11.31
N LEU A 85 -15.60 -12.58 10.64
CA LEU A 85 -15.08 -11.58 9.70
C LEU A 85 -15.41 -11.90 8.24
N THR A 86 -16.66 -12.28 7.95
CA THR A 86 -17.08 -12.72 6.61
C THR A 86 -16.81 -11.66 5.54
N ALA A 87 -17.21 -10.40 5.79
CA ALA A 87 -16.99 -9.31 4.84
C ALA A 87 -15.49 -9.06 4.62
N LYS A 88 -14.68 -8.99 5.70
CA LYS A 88 -13.23 -8.79 5.57
C LYS A 88 -12.53 -9.94 4.85
N LEU A 89 -12.98 -11.18 5.06
CA LEU A 89 -12.43 -12.32 4.32
C LEU A 89 -12.71 -12.20 2.82
N GLN A 90 -13.86 -11.67 2.43
CA GLN A 90 -14.14 -11.35 1.03
C GLN A 90 -13.18 -10.27 0.50
N TRP A 91 -13.01 -9.16 1.23
CA TRP A 91 -12.04 -8.11 0.87
C TRP A 91 -10.61 -8.65 0.75
N VAL A 92 -10.17 -9.53 1.64
CA VAL A 92 -8.85 -10.19 1.55
C VAL A 92 -8.70 -10.92 0.22
N ARG A 93 -9.74 -11.64 -0.25
CA ARG A 93 -9.68 -12.33 -1.55
C ARG A 93 -9.62 -11.36 -2.71
N GLU A 94 -10.35 -10.25 -2.65
CA GLU A 94 -10.32 -9.19 -3.66
C GLU A 94 -8.94 -8.53 -3.75
N VAL A 95 -8.30 -8.26 -2.62
CA VAL A 95 -6.91 -7.75 -2.57
C VAL A 95 -5.95 -8.76 -3.20
N LEU A 96 -6.04 -10.04 -2.85
CA LEU A 96 -5.17 -11.09 -3.42
C LEU A 96 -5.38 -11.24 -4.94
N ALA A 97 -6.61 -11.17 -5.42
CA ALA A 97 -6.92 -11.19 -6.84
C ALA A 97 -6.32 -9.97 -7.57
N THR A 98 -6.50 -8.78 -7.00
CA THR A 98 -5.95 -7.53 -7.56
C THR A 98 -4.44 -7.59 -7.70
N ARG A 99 -3.71 -8.03 -6.66
CA ARG A 99 -2.25 -8.16 -6.71
C ARG A 99 -1.78 -9.10 -7.83
N LYS A 100 -2.47 -10.24 -7.98
CA LYS A 100 -2.17 -11.19 -9.06
C LYS A 100 -2.39 -10.57 -10.45
N GLU A 101 -3.45 -9.81 -10.63
CA GLU A 101 -3.69 -9.09 -11.89
C GLU A 101 -2.60 -8.06 -12.17
N VAL A 102 -2.12 -7.35 -11.15
CA VAL A 102 -1.01 -6.41 -11.28
C VAL A 102 0.28 -7.14 -11.66
N ASP A 103 0.63 -8.25 -10.99
CA ASP A 103 1.78 -9.08 -11.35
C ASP A 103 1.72 -9.55 -12.81
N ASP A 104 0.54 -10.00 -13.25
CA ASP A 104 0.29 -10.44 -14.63
C ASP A 104 0.40 -9.30 -15.65
N ARG A 105 0.16 -8.04 -15.25
CA ARG A 105 0.37 -6.85 -16.08
C ARG A 105 1.84 -6.46 -16.11
N VAL A 106 2.47 -6.34 -14.94
CA VAL A 106 3.86 -5.90 -14.80
C VAL A 106 4.82 -6.84 -15.53
N SER A 107 4.61 -8.15 -15.42
CA SER A 107 5.41 -9.17 -16.13
C SER A 107 5.36 -9.03 -17.66
N LYS A 108 4.34 -8.36 -18.21
CA LYS A 108 4.15 -8.14 -19.65
C LYS A 108 4.57 -6.76 -20.15
N LEU A 109 4.92 -5.83 -19.26
CA LEU A 109 5.35 -4.47 -19.65
C LEU A 109 6.61 -4.48 -20.53
N CYS A 110 7.38 -5.56 -20.46
CA CYS A 110 8.46 -5.83 -21.40
C CYS A 110 8.25 -7.14 -22.15
N PRO A 111 7.55 -7.13 -23.30
CA PRO A 111 7.39 -8.35 -24.09
C PRO A 111 8.74 -8.82 -24.61
N ILE A 112 9.05 -10.09 -24.39
CA ILE A 112 10.22 -10.76 -24.98
C ILE A 112 10.04 -10.73 -26.50
N SER A 113 10.78 -9.85 -27.18
CA SER A 113 10.84 -9.83 -28.63
C SER A 113 11.64 -11.05 -29.11
N SER A 114 10.96 -12.17 -29.35
CA SER A 114 11.56 -13.36 -29.98
C SER A 114 11.79 -13.21 -31.48
N THR A 115 11.37 -12.09 -32.09
CA THR A 115 11.54 -11.81 -33.52
C THR A 115 12.45 -10.60 -33.73
N ALA A 116 13.73 -10.74 -33.40
CA ALA A 116 14.76 -9.84 -33.90
C ALA A 116 15.25 -10.36 -35.27
N LYS A 117 14.52 -10.00 -36.33
CA LYS A 117 15.13 -9.86 -37.66
C LYS A 117 15.02 -8.38 -38.01
N ASP A 118 16.14 -7.69 -37.82
CA ASP A 118 16.43 -6.33 -38.28
C ASP A 118 15.70 -5.15 -37.60
N ALA A 119 16.20 -4.69 -36.44
CA ALA A 119 16.21 -3.27 -36.04
C ALA A 119 17.02 -3.02 -34.74
N SER A 120 18.06 -2.17 -34.84
CA SER A 120 18.79 -1.40 -33.79
C SER A 120 18.97 -2.02 -32.38
N THR A 121 20.21 -2.35 -32.05
CA THR A 121 20.72 -3.02 -30.84
C THR A 121 20.78 -2.17 -29.55
N ALA A 122 19.67 -1.56 -29.08
CA ALA A 122 19.71 -0.85 -27.78
C ALA A 122 18.47 -0.96 -26.87
N THR A 123 17.33 -1.47 -27.34
CA THR A 123 16.07 -1.33 -26.56
C THR A 123 15.15 -2.53 -26.64
N ALA A 124 15.70 -3.74 -26.78
CA ALA A 124 14.91 -4.97 -26.64
C ALA A 124 15.00 -5.44 -25.18
N CYS A 125 13.88 -5.44 -24.46
CA CYS A 125 13.81 -6.11 -23.19
C CYS A 125 14.04 -7.61 -23.37
N SER A 126 15.16 -8.09 -22.87
CA SER A 126 15.53 -9.50 -22.98
C SER A 126 14.77 -10.39 -22.00
N ASN A 127 14.33 -9.82 -20.86
CA ASN A 127 13.70 -10.56 -19.77
C ASN A 127 12.39 -9.88 -19.32
N ALA A 128 11.45 -10.67 -18.80
CA ALA A 128 10.27 -10.17 -18.10
C ALA A 128 10.69 -9.33 -16.87
N ILE A 129 9.89 -8.32 -16.53
CA ILE A 129 10.13 -7.52 -15.34
C ILE A 129 9.93 -8.41 -14.10
N PRO A 130 10.91 -8.50 -13.18
CA PRO A 130 10.74 -9.27 -11.96
C PRO A 130 9.67 -8.64 -11.08
N THR A 131 8.65 -9.42 -10.73
CA THR A 131 7.64 -9.05 -9.73
C THR A 131 8.06 -9.45 -8.31
N ASP A 132 9.06 -10.35 -8.20
CA ASP A 132 9.64 -10.73 -6.92
C ASP A 132 10.31 -9.52 -6.24
N GLY A 133 9.80 -9.18 -5.04
CA GLY A 133 10.29 -8.03 -4.27
C GLY A 133 9.78 -6.67 -4.78
N LEU A 134 8.86 -6.63 -5.75
CA LEU A 134 8.15 -5.41 -6.12
C LEU A 134 7.13 -5.10 -5.01
N VAL A 135 7.19 -3.91 -4.41
CA VAL A 135 6.39 -3.53 -3.23
C VAL A 135 5.26 -2.54 -3.54
N GLY A 136 5.37 -1.83 -4.66
CA GLY A 136 4.36 -0.87 -5.08
C GLY A 136 4.53 -0.52 -6.55
N PHE A 137 3.43 -0.13 -7.18
CA PHE A 137 3.41 0.20 -8.60
C PHE A 137 2.46 1.36 -8.87
N LEU A 138 3.03 2.50 -9.28
CA LEU A 138 2.31 3.70 -9.68
C LEU A 138 2.28 3.77 -11.21
N SER A 139 1.08 3.68 -11.79
CA SER A 139 0.88 3.70 -13.25
C SER A 139 -0.34 4.56 -13.62
N GLY A 140 -1.33 4.04 -14.35
CA GLY A 140 -2.44 4.86 -14.87
C GLY A 140 -3.48 5.27 -13.83
N ASN A 141 -3.44 4.71 -12.62
CA ASN A 141 -4.51 4.90 -11.63
C ASN A 141 -4.35 6.22 -10.85
N PHE A 142 -4.52 7.35 -11.53
CA PHE A 142 -4.49 8.69 -10.94
C PHE A 142 -5.89 9.29 -10.86
N SER A 143 -6.28 9.75 -9.68
CA SER A 143 -7.55 10.45 -9.48
C SER A 143 -7.40 11.57 -8.46
N ASP A 144 -7.93 12.74 -8.79
CA ASP A 144 -7.84 13.97 -8.00
C ASP A 144 -6.42 14.43 -7.71
N ASN A 145 -5.90 14.09 -6.55
CA ASN A 145 -4.54 14.37 -6.07
C ASN A 145 -3.85 13.09 -5.58
N THR A 146 -4.44 11.93 -5.88
CA THR A 146 -3.99 10.63 -5.40
C THR A 146 -3.55 9.81 -6.59
N TRP A 147 -2.26 9.50 -6.64
CA TRP A 147 -1.71 8.51 -7.55
C TRP A 147 -1.69 7.18 -6.82
N LYS A 148 -2.61 6.29 -7.18
CA LYS A 148 -2.87 5.07 -6.42
C LYS A 148 -1.83 4.01 -6.71
N ASP A 149 -1.38 3.36 -5.65
CA ASP A 149 -0.59 2.14 -5.75
C ASP A 149 -1.50 0.99 -6.18
N GLU A 150 -1.19 0.39 -7.33
CA GLU A 150 -2.01 -0.67 -7.90
C GLU A 150 -1.97 -1.97 -7.07
N TYR A 151 -0.94 -2.16 -6.23
CA TYR A 151 -0.89 -3.24 -5.23
C TYR A 151 -1.73 -2.96 -3.98
N LEU A 152 -2.45 -1.83 -3.96
CA LEU A 152 -3.31 -1.34 -2.87
C LEU A 152 -2.55 -1.00 -1.58
N GLY A 153 -1.22 -0.80 -1.68
CA GLY A 153 -0.38 -0.38 -0.58
C GLY A 153 -0.53 1.11 -0.30
N VAL A 154 0.57 1.85 -0.40
CA VAL A 154 0.62 3.25 0.00
C VAL A 154 0.41 4.10 -1.25
N ASN A 155 -0.56 5.01 -1.26
CA ASN A 155 -0.73 5.91 -2.40
C ASN A 155 0.28 7.07 -2.37
N ALA A 156 0.64 7.58 -3.55
CA ALA A 156 1.36 8.83 -3.65
C ALA A 156 0.40 10.02 -3.69
N THR A 157 0.80 11.12 -3.05
CA THR A 157 0.06 12.38 -3.03
C THR A 157 0.67 13.34 -4.05
N VAL A 158 -0.16 13.88 -4.93
CA VAL A 158 0.24 14.85 -5.94
C VAL A 158 0.02 16.26 -5.43
N THR A 159 1.07 17.07 -5.48
CA THR A 159 1.06 18.49 -5.16
C THR A 159 0.74 19.31 -6.41
N ASN A 160 0.02 20.43 -6.22
CA ASN A 160 -0.43 21.33 -7.29
C ASN A 160 -1.26 20.59 -8.37
N LYS A 161 -2.52 20.28 -8.02
CA LYS A 161 -3.47 19.53 -8.87
C LYS A 161 -3.64 20.12 -10.27
N GLU A 162 -3.67 21.44 -10.40
CA GLU A 162 -3.84 22.11 -11.70
C GLU A 162 -2.68 21.83 -12.66
N GLY A 163 -1.50 21.53 -12.10
CA GLY A 163 -0.30 21.13 -12.84
C GLY A 163 -0.18 19.63 -13.07
N ALA A 164 -1.15 18.80 -12.65
CA ALA A 164 -1.08 17.35 -12.80
C ALA A 164 -2.27 16.82 -13.61
N ALA A 165 -1.97 15.99 -14.61
CA ALA A 165 -2.99 15.35 -15.44
C ALA A 165 -2.68 13.87 -15.61
N GLU A 166 -3.73 13.06 -15.72
CA GLU A 166 -3.62 11.65 -16.10
C GLU A 166 -2.91 11.50 -17.45
N ALA A 167 -2.08 10.49 -17.55
CA ALA A 167 -1.39 10.11 -18.78
C ALA A 167 -1.40 8.59 -18.92
N ASP A 168 -1.13 8.10 -20.13
CA ASP A 168 -1.02 6.67 -20.38
C ASP A 168 0.06 6.04 -19.47
N ASN A 169 -0.37 5.19 -18.54
CA ASN A 169 0.48 4.54 -17.53
C ASN A 169 1.24 5.52 -16.61
N GLY A 170 0.70 6.70 -16.34
CA GLY A 170 1.33 7.63 -15.41
C GLY A 170 0.63 8.96 -15.23
N VAL A 171 1.41 9.97 -14.83
CA VAL A 171 0.94 11.34 -14.59
C VAL A 171 1.87 12.32 -15.31
N THR A 172 1.27 13.29 -15.99
CA THR A 172 2.00 14.43 -16.56
C THR A 172 2.00 15.59 -15.58
N PHE A 173 3.19 16.09 -15.25
CA PHE A 173 3.37 17.28 -14.41
C PHE A 173 3.76 18.50 -15.27
N LYS A 174 3.11 19.64 -15.02
CA LYS A 174 3.31 20.91 -15.71
C LYS A 174 3.32 22.06 -14.70
N GLY A 175 4.10 23.09 -15.03
CA GLY A 175 4.20 24.28 -14.21
C GLY A 175 5.06 24.10 -12.97
N ARG A 176 5.35 25.21 -12.30
CA ARG A 176 6.20 25.20 -11.10
C ARG A 176 5.43 24.56 -9.95
N GLY A 177 6.09 23.61 -9.29
CA GLY A 177 5.61 23.03 -8.04
C GLY A 177 4.54 21.95 -8.19
N ALA A 178 4.45 21.30 -9.35
CA ALA A 178 3.72 20.05 -9.51
C ALA A 178 4.69 18.87 -9.36
N TRP A 179 4.42 17.97 -8.41
CA TRP A 179 5.20 16.74 -8.18
C TRP A 179 4.35 15.71 -7.43
N ALA A 180 4.83 14.47 -7.36
CA ALA A 180 4.24 13.43 -6.52
C ALA A 180 5.15 13.11 -5.33
N GLU A 181 4.55 12.90 -4.16
CA GLU A 181 5.22 12.42 -2.96
C GLU A 181 4.70 11.04 -2.61
N TRP A 182 5.59 10.05 -2.58
CA TRP A 182 5.27 8.70 -2.15
C TRP A 182 5.84 8.46 -0.75
N PRO A 183 5.02 8.44 0.32
CA PRO A 183 5.55 8.54 1.67
C PRO A 183 6.23 7.24 2.13
N VAL A 184 7.38 7.39 2.80
CA VAL A 184 8.10 6.30 3.49
C VAL A 184 7.96 6.45 5.01
N GLY A 185 8.60 7.46 5.61
CA GLY A 185 8.57 7.70 7.07
C GLY A 185 7.33 8.43 7.58
N ARG A 186 6.66 9.20 6.72
CA ARG A 186 5.46 9.99 7.06
C ARG A 186 4.19 9.15 7.30
N GLN A 187 4.28 7.82 7.25
CA GLN A 187 3.15 6.90 7.44
C GLN A 187 2.72 6.74 8.91
N GLY A 188 3.44 7.36 9.85
CA GLY A 188 3.08 7.37 11.26
C GLY A 188 3.65 6.16 12.01
N GLU A 189 2.80 5.48 12.79
CA GLU A 189 3.18 4.31 13.59
C GLU A 189 3.42 3.07 12.72
N ASN A 190 2.55 2.85 11.72
CA ASN A 190 2.66 1.73 10.79
C ASN A 190 3.40 2.18 9.51
N GLN A 191 4.72 2.11 9.53
CA GLN A 191 5.58 2.47 8.40
C GLN A 191 5.77 1.28 7.45
N LEU A 192 4.83 1.10 6.52
CA LEU A 192 4.82 -0.03 5.59
C LEU A 192 6.07 -0.10 4.71
N TYR A 193 6.64 1.06 4.38
CA TYR A 193 7.82 1.16 3.52
C TYR A 193 9.14 1.34 4.28
N HIS A 194 9.18 1.01 5.57
CA HIS A 194 10.39 1.13 6.39
C HIS A 194 11.62 0.40 5.80
N PHE A 195 11.41 -0.64 4.99
CA PHE A 195 12.48 -1.35 4.26
C PHE A 195 13.35 -0.44 3.38
N ALA A 196 12.78 0.67 2.88
CA ALA A 196 13.50 1.63 2.04
C ALA A 196 14.64 2.37 2.77
N ASN A 197 14.68 2.31 4.10
CA ASN A 197 15.81 2.81 4.88
C ASN A 197 17.05 1.91 4.80
N TYR A 198 16.91 0.67 4.32
CA TYR A 198 17.98 -0.31 4.23
C TYR A 198 18.41 -0.55 2.78
N ASN A 199 17.48 -0.99 1.94
CA ASN A 199 17.74 -1.28 0.53
C ASN A 199 16.45 -1.15 -0.28
N PHE A 200 16.51 -0.43 -1.39
CA PHE A 200 15.40 -0.31 -2.32
C PHE A 200 15.90 0.02 -3.73
N THR A 201 15.06 -0.31 -4.71
CA THR A 201 15.23 0.12 -6.10
C THR A 201 13.96 0.85 -6.51
N LEU A 202 14.11 2.08 -7.03
CA LEU A 202 13.01 2.84 -7.62
C LEU A 202 13.25 2.94 -9.13
N VAL A 203 12.24 2.58 -9.91
CA VAL A 203 12.30 2.60 -11.39
C VAL A 203 11.17 3.49 -11.90
N ALA A 204 11.47 4.33 -12.87
CA ALA A 204 10.49 5.19 -13.52
C ALA A 204 10.87 5.44 -14.99
N THR A 205 9.85 5.51 -15.85
CA THR A 205 10.00 6.02 -17.21
C THR A 205 9.63 7.49 -17.21
N VAL A 206 10.52 8.35 -17.71
CA VAL A 206 10.32 9.80 -17.71
C VAL A 206 10.43 10.33 -19.14
N SER A 207 9.43 11.10 -19.55
CA SER A 207 9.44 11.88 -20.79
C SER A 207 9.51 13.36 -20.45
N ILE A 208 10.55 14.05 -20.92
CA ILE A 208 10.75 15.48 -20.66
C ILE A 208 10.18 16.28 -21.82
N HIS A 209 9.13 17.06 -21.53
CA HIS A 209 8.51 17.97 -22.50
C HIS A 209 8.94 19.41 -22.21
N GLY A 210 9.76 20.00 -23.09
CA GLY A 210 10.22 21.38 -22.98
C GLY A 210 11.74 21.52 -23.04
N ALA A 211 12.24 22.30 -23.99
CA ALA A 211 13.66 22.61 -24.15
C ALA A 211 14.02 23.87 -23.34
N GLU A 212 13.88 23.81 -22.02
CA GLU A 212 14.24 24.94 -21.16
C GLU A 212 15.45 24.61 -20.30
N LYS A 213 16.26 25.63 -20.00
CA LYS A 213 17.55 25.55 -19.30
C LYS A 213 17.33 25.08 -17.85
N TRP A 214 17.15 23.78 -17.66
CA TRP A 214 17.10 23.14 -16.35
C TRP A 214 18.47 23.25 -15.67
N GLN A 215 18.59 24.19 -14.72
CA GLN A 215 19.73 24.26 -13.80
C GLN A 215 19.58 23.34 -12.58
N ARG A 216 18.47 22.58 -12.48
CA ARG A 216 18.27 21.58 -11.42
C ARG A 216 18.00 20.21 -12.04
N PRO A 217 18.66 19.14 -11.57
CA PRO A 217 18.35 17.77 -11.97
C PRO A 217 16.89 17.41 -11.68
N PHE A 218 16.40 16.36 -12.34
CA PHE A 218 15.27 15.59 -11.84
C PHE A 218 15.66 15.04 -10.47
N ASP A 219 15.27 15.73 -9.39
CA ASP A 219 15.60 15.31 -8.03
C ASP A 219 14.56 14.28 -7.57
N TRP A 220 14.95 13.00 -7.61
CA TRP A 220 14.36 12.00 -6.74
C TRP A 220 14.83 12.30 -5.31
N CYS A 221 14.16 13.24 -4.65
CA CYS A 221 14.38 13.44 -3.23
C CYS A 221 13.73 12.29 -2.47
N ALA A 222 14.51 11.26 -2.15
CA ALA A 222 14.27 10.45 -0.95
C ALA A 222 14.54 11.35 0.27
N CYS A 223 13.68 12.34 0.50
CA CYS A 223 13.76 13.17 1.69
C CYS A 223 13.48 12.26 2.88
N ARG A 224 14.53 11.92 3.63
CA ARG A 224 14.38 11.61 5.06
C ARG A 224 13.61 12.78 5.66
N GLN A 225 12.38 12.54 6.06
CA GLN A 225 11.73 13.28 7.11
C GLN A 225 11.64 12.40 8.33
#